data_AF-A0A3B9MBR6-F1
#
_entry.id   AF-A0A3B9MBR6-F1
#
_cell.length_a   1.000
_cell.length_b   1.000
_cell.length_c   1.000
_cell.angle_alpha   90.00
_cell.angle_beta   90.00
_cell.angle_gamma   90.00
#
_symmetry.space_group_name_H-M   'P 1'
#
loop_
_entity.id
_entity.type
_entity.pdbx_description
1 polymer ?
#
loop_
_entity_poly.entity_id
_entity_poly.type
_entity_poly.pdbx_seq_one_letter_code
_entity_poly.pdbx_strand_id
1 'polypeptide(L)' 'MRNEVERPVDRHVVALHVNGERTELLLPVHKTLLEVLREDMQLTGTKHGCELG' A
#
# COMPACT_ATOMS: atom_id res chain seq x y z
N MET A 1 0.29 -28.19 2.14
CA MET A 1 0.69 -27.02 1.31
C MET A 1 -0.26 -26.74 0.12
N ARG A 2 -1.51 -27.25 0.09
CA ARG A 2 -2.43 -27.03 -1.06
C ARG A 2 -3.41 -25.86 -0.91
N ASN A 3 -3.44 -25.17 0.24
CA ASN A 3 -4.51 -24.22 0.58
C ASN A 3 -4.07 -22.75 0.70
N GLU A 4 -2.81 -22.41 0.40
CA GLU A 4 -2.33 -21.00 0.48
C GLU A 4 -2.62 -20.20 -0.78
N VAL A 5 -2.74 -20.85 -1.94
CA VAL A 5 -2.89 -20.19 -3.24
C VAL A 5 -4.31 -19.60 -3.47
N GLU A 6 -5.32 -20.06 -2.72
CA GLU A 6 -6.73 -19.66 -2.91
C GLU A 6 -7.25 -18.64 -1.90
N ARG A 7 -6.44 -18.14 -0.96
CA ARG A 7 -6.95 -17.16 0.01
C ARG A 7 -7.18 -15.80 -0.67
N PRO A 8 -8.40 -15.24 -0.61
CA PRO A 8 -8.65 -13.91 -1.14
C PRO A 8 -7.84 -12.87 -0.36
N VAL A 9 -7.26 -11.92 -1.08
CA VAL A 9 -6.51 -10.81 -0.48
C VAL A 9 -7.50 -9.87 0.21
N ASP A 10 -7.36 -9.71 1.52
CA ASP A 10 -8.14 -8.75 2.29
C ASP A 10 -7.79 -7.30 1.91
N ARG A 11 -8.82 -6.44 1.81
CA ARG A 11 -8.72 -5.06 1.33
C ARG A 11 -9.56 -4.14 2.20
N HIS A 12 -9.04 -2.95 2.48
CA HIS A 12 -9.72 -1.93 3.26
C HIS A 12 -9.71 -0.59 2.55
N VAL A 13 -10.75 0.20 2.76
CA VAL A 13 -10.76 1.62 2.36
C VAL A 13 -9.96 2.40 3.39
N VAL A 14 -8.92 3.09 2.94
CA VAL A 14 -8.03 3.90 3.77
C VAL A 14 -8.11 5.35 3.31
N ALA A 15 -8.37 6.25 4.26
CA ALA A 15 -8.31 7.69 4.03
C ALA A 15 -6.93 8.21 4.43
N LEU A 16 -6.24 8.88 3.50
CA LEU A 16 -4.91 9.47 3.71
C LEU A 16 -4.97 10.98 3.47
N HIS A 17 -4.17 11.73 4.22
CA HIS A 17 -3.83 13.12 3.92
C HIS A 17 -2.33 13.17 3.60
N VAL A 18 -1.98 13.42 2.34
CA VAL A 18 -0.60 13.42 1.86
C VAL A 18 -0.33 14.73 1.14
N ASN A 19 0.71 15.46 1.56
CA ASN A 19 1.07 16.77 0.99
C ASN A 19 -0.08 17.79 0.95
N GLY A 20 -1.00 17.72 1.92
CA GLY A 20 -2.18 18.60 2.00
C GLY A 20 -3.39 18.14 1.18
N GLU A 21 -3.27 17.06 0.41
CA GLU A 21 -4.37 16.48 -0.36
C GLU A 21 -5.00 15.30 0.40
N ARG A 22 -6.34 15.25 0.47
CA ARG A 22 -7.07 14.11 1.02
C ARG A 22 -7.45 13.13 -0.07
N THR A 23 -7.13 11.85 0.12
CA THR A 23 -7.45 10.77 -0.83
C THR A 23 -8.01 9.54 -0.09
N GLU A 24 -8.97 8.84 -0.69
CA GLU A 24 -9.49 7.56 -0.19
C GLU A 24 -9.15 6.45 -1.20
N LEU A 25 -8.54 5.36 -0.72
CA LEU A 25 -8.01 4.28 -1.56
C LEU A 25 -8.47 2.91 -1.03
N LEU A 26 -8.83 1.99 -1.93
CA LEU A 26 -9.07 0.58 -1.59
C LEU A 26 -7.77 -0.21 -1.73
N LEU A 27 -7.15 -0.55 -0.60
CA LEU A 27 -5.79 -1.10 -0.57
C LEU A 27 -5.76 -2.52 0.01
N PRO A 28 -4.92 -3.42 -0.51
CA PRO A 28 -4.67 -4.71 0.12
C PRO A 28 -3.90 -4.53 1.44
N VAL A 29 -4.25 -5.31 2.47
CA VAL A 29 -3.71 -5.16 3.83
C VAL A 29 -2.19 -5.35 3.95
N HIS A 30 -1.57 -6.04 2.99
CA HIS A 30 -0.13 -6.34 3.03
C HIS A 30 0.74 -5.23 2.43
N LYS A 31 0.16 -4.23 1.76
CA LYS A 31 0.93 -3.12 1.20
C LYS A 31 1.43 -2.20 2.32
N THR A 32 2.71 -1.87 2.26
CA THR A 32 3.34 -0.84 3.09
C THR A 32 2.92 0.56 2.62
N LEU A 33 3.01 1.56 3.50
CA LEU A 33 2.77 2.95 3.11
C LEU A 33 3.74 3.41 2.02
N LEU A 34 4.97 2.90 2.00
CA LEU A 34 5.96 3.22 0.97
C LEU A 34 5.48 2.76 -0.42
N GLU A 35 5.01 1.52 -0.52
CA GLU A 35 4.43 0.98 -1.77
C GLU A 35 3.18 1.78 -2.15
N VAL A 36 2.30 2.11 -1.21
CA VAL A 36 1.09 2.91 -1.47
C VAL A 36 1.45 4.27 -2.06
N LEU A 37 2.39 4.99 -1.44
CA LEU A 37 2.82 6.31 -1.94
C LEU A 37 3.40 6.20 -3.35
N ARG A 38 4.22 5.18 -3.61
CA ARG A 38 4.98 5.08 -4.87
C ARG A 38 4.17 4.48 -6.02
N GLU A 39 3.38 3.46 -5.75
CA GLU A 39 2.69 2.64 -6.76
C GLU A 39 1.22 3.04 -6.91
N ASP A 40 0.51 3.28 -5.82
CA ASP A 40 -0.92 3.62 -5.88
C ASP A 40 -1.11 5.13 -6.06
N MET A 41 -0.28 5.95 -5.41
CA MET A 41 -0.35 7.42 -5.48
C MET A 41 0.68 8.07 -6.44
N GLN A 42 1.58 7.28 -7.03
CA GLN A 42 2.61 7.75 -7.98
C GLN A 42 3.57 8.84 -7.43
N LEU A 43 3.67 8.97 -6.10
CA LEU A 43 4.56 9.88 -5.39
C LEU A 43 5.92 9.21 -5.14
N THR A 44 6.76 9.17 -6.18
CA THR A 44 8.01 8.39 -6.19
C THR A 44 9.20 9.02 -5.44
N GLY A 45 8.99 10.10 -4.70
CA GLY A 45 10.01 10.83 -3.95
C GLY A 45 10.64 10.00 -2.83
N THR A 46 9.81 9.38 -1.98
CA THR A 46 10.27 8.41 -0.98
C THR A 46 10.81 7.16 -1.69
N LYS A 47 11.95 6.63 -1.21
CA LYS A 47 12.70 5.57 -1.89
C LYS A 47 12.67 4.26 -1.09
N HIS A 48 12.80 3.16 -1.81
CA HIS A 48 13.18 1.89 -1.25
C HIS A 48 14.68 1.86 -0.96
N GLY A 49 15.03 1.29 0.18
CA GLY A 49 16.40 1.08 0.61
C GLY A 49 16.68 -0.42 0.66
N CYS A 50 16.81 -0.93 1.88
CA CYS A 50 16.90 -2.37 2.15
C CYS A 50 15.57 -3.00 2.56
N GLU A 51 14.53 -2.21 2.80
CA GLU A 51 13.22 -2.66 3.34
C GLU A 51 13.31 -3.39 4.69
N LEU A 52 14.39 -3.17 5.46
CA LEU A 52 14.62 -3.78 6.77
C LEU A 52 14.44 -2.81 7.95
N GLY A 53 14.05 -1.56 7.67
CA GLY A 53 13.99 -0.43 8.59
C GLY A 53 14.48 0.84 7.92
#